data_AF-A0A3N0CFM5-F1
#
_entry.id   AF-A0A3N0CFM5-F1
#
_cell.length_a   1.000
_cell.length_b   1.000
_cell.length_c   1.000
_cell.angle_alpha   90.00
_cell.angle_beta   90.00
_cell.angle_gamma   90.00
#
_symmetry.space_group_name_H-M   'P 1'
#
loop_
_entity.id
_entity.type
_entity.pdbx_description
1 polymer ?
#
loop_
_entity_poly.entity_id
_entity_poly.type
_entity_poly.pdbx_seq_one_letter_code
_entity_poly.pdbx_strand_id
1 'polypeptide(L)'
;MAVTDPARVRTWFRIVAFAEACSWLGLLIGMYIKYVPETTELGVKIFGPIHGGIFIAYLLVSLTARNAFGWSWKTTLLAFAASIPPFATAIFEVVADRKGLLGVAPAAVVPEPAG
;
A
#
# COMPACT_ATOMS: atom_id res chain seq x y z
N MET A 1 -19.51 7.17 11.73
CA MET A 1 -18.55 7.17 10.60
C MET A 1 -17.95 5.77 10.52
N ALA A 2 -18.38 4.96 9.56
CA ALA A 2 -17.84 3.61 9.43
C ALA A 2 -16.38 3.68 8.98
N VAL A 3 -15.49 3.03 9.72
CA VAL A 3 -14.05 2.87 9.40
C VAL A 3 -13.82 2.17 8.04
N THR A 4 -14.88 1.67 7.41
CA THR A 4 -14.88 0.81 6.23
C THR A 4 -15.49 1.45 4.97
N ASP A 5 -15.69 2.78 4.94
CA ASP A 5 -16.14 3.46 3.71
C ASP A 5 -15.19 3.13 2.53
N PRO A 6 -15.67 2.46 1.47
CA PRO A 6 -14.82 1.98 0.38
C PRO A 6 -14.01 3.09 -0.31
N ALA A 7 -14.57 4.29 -0.43
CA ALA A 7 -13.86 5.43 -1.01
C ALA A 7 -12.67 5.85 -0.15
N ARG A 8 -12.88 5.90 1.18
CA ARG A 8 -11.83 6.19 2.16
C ARG A 8 -10.76 5.09 2.18
N VAL A 9 -11.16 3.82 2.11
CA VAL A 9 -10.22 2.68 2.07
C VAL A 9 -9.35 2.74 0.81
N ARG A 10 -9.92 3.05 -0.36
CA ARG A 10 -9.15 3.25 -1.60
C ARG A 10 -8.12 4.36 -1.42
N THR A 11 -8.52 5.53 -0.92
CA THR A 11 -7.61 6.67 -0.72
C THR A 11 -6.46 6.31 0.22
N TRP A 12 -6.74 5.70 1.37
CA TRP A 12 -5.69 5.28 2.30
C TRP A 12 -4.76 4.23 1.70
N PHE A 13 -5.29 3.24 0.99
CA PHE A 13 -4.48 2.22 0.33
C PHE A 13 -3.49 2.87 -0.64
N ARG A 14 -3.95 3.80 -1.48
CA ARG A 14 -3.11 4.50 -2.46
C ARG A 14 -2.03 5.37 -1.82
N ILE A 15 -2.40 6.13 -0.78
CA ILE A 15 -1.46 6.98 -0.04
C ILE A 15 -0.36 6.13 0.59
N VAL A 16 -0.75 5.04 1.28
CA VAL A 16 0.21 4.18 1.99
C VAL A 16 1.08 3.39 1.01
N ALA A 17 0.53 2.88 -0.09
CA ALA A 17 1.31 2.21 -1.13
C ALA A 17 2.37 3.13 -1.73
N PHE A 18 2.02 4.38 -2.03
CA PHE A 18 2.97 5.37 -2.52
C PHE A 18 4.01 5.76 -1.46
N ALA A 19 3.58 5.98 -0.21
CA ALA A 19 4.48 6.27 0.90
C ALA A 19 5.49 5.14 1.15
N GLU A 20 5.05 3.88 1.00
CA GLU A 20 5.92 2.70 1.13
C GLU A 20 7.01 2.74 0.05
N ALA A 21 6.63 2.98 -1.21
CA ALA A 21 7.59 3.13 -2.31
C ALA A 21 8.58 4.30 -2.09
N CYS A 22 8.11 5.44 -1.58
CA CYS A 22 8.99 6.56 -1.22
C CYS A 22 9.92 6.23 -0.06
N SER A 23 9.47 5.45 0.92
CA SER A 23 10.29 5.03 2.06
C SER A 23 11.39 4.05 1.66
N TRP A 24 11.13 3.18 0.66
CA TRP A 24 12.17 2.38 0.00
C TRP A 24 13.24 3.26 -0.65
N LEU A 25 12.84 4.31 -1.36
CA LEU A 25 13.79 5.26 -1.95
C LEU A 25 14.66 5.90 -0.87
N GLY A 26 14.07 6.35 0.24
CA GLY A 26 14.81 6.87 1.40
C GLY A 26 15.78 5.84 1.99
N LEU A 27 15.38 4.58 2.10
CA LEU A 27 16.23 3.49 2.59
C LEU A 27 17.41 3.22 1.65
N LEU A 28 17.18 3.20 0.33
CA LEU A 28 18.23 3.06 -0.68
C LEU A 28 19.21 4.23 -0.68
N ILE A 29 18.72 5.47 -0.52
CA ILE A 29 19.56 6.65 -0.33
C ILE A 29 20.39 6.52 0.95
N GLY A 30 19.77 6.08 2.06
CA GLY A 30 20.46 5.83 3.32
C GLY A 30 21.55 4.75 3.20
N MET A 31 21.30 3.69 2.42
CA MET A 31 22.30 2.68 2.10
C MET A 31 23.43 3.24 1.25
N TYR A 32 23.12 4.02 0.21
CA TYR A 32 24.13 4.67 -0.64
C TYR A 32 25.05 5.58 0.17
N ILE A 33 24.49 6.43 1.05
CA ILE A 33 25.24 7.31 1.95
C ILE A 33 26.05 6.52 2.99
N LYS A 34 25.63 5.31 3.37
CA LYS A 34 26.41 4.46 4.26
C LYS A 34 27.64 3.88 3.55
N TYR A 35 27.50 3.41 2.30
CA TYR A 35 28.52 2.63 1.62
C TYR A 35 29.47 3.43 0.72
N VAL A 36 29.06 4.56 0.15
CA VAL A 36 29.89 5.33 -0.80
C VAL A 36 30.84 6.32 -0.12
N PRO A 37 30.39 7.12 0.86
CA PRO A 37 31.25 8.02 1.62
C PRO A 37 31.95 7.34 2.82
N GLU A 38 31.61 6.09 3.16
CA GLU A 38 31.99 5.38 4.40
C GLU A 38 31.76 6.17 5.70
N THR A 39 30.91 7.21 5.69
CA THR A 39 30.91 8.20 6.76
C THR A 39 30.05 7.82 7.96
N THR A 40 28.80 7.36 7.79
CA THR A 40 27.90 7.09 8.93
C THR A 40 26.70 6.16 8.63
N GLU A 41 26.25 5.39 9.64
CA GLU A 41 25.02 4.58 9.59
C GLU A 41 23.72 5.38 9.79
N LEU A 42 23.81 6.70 9.92
CA LEU A 42 22.71 7.56 10.37
C LEU A 42 21.50 7.51 9.43
N GLY A 43 21.74 7.43 8.11
CA GLY A 43 20.68 7.31 7.11
C GLY A 43 19.80 6.07 7.32
N VAL A 44 20.42 4.90 7.48
CA VAL A 44 19.69 3.63 7.70
C VAL A 44 18.99 3.63 9.08
N LYS A 45 19.58 4.26 10.10
CA LYS A 45 18.97 4.36 11.44
C LYS A 45 17.71 5.24 11.47
N ILE A 46 17.58 6.21 10.57
CA ILE A 46 16.39 7.05 10.45
C ILE A 46 15.39 6.42 9.48
N PHE A 47 15.83 6.08 8.26
CA PHE A 47 14.94 5.56 7.23
C PHE A 47 14.44 4.14 7.51
N GLY A 48 15.19 3.33 8.25
CA GLY A 48 14.79 1.96 8.64
C GLY A 48 13.50 1.93 9.46
N PRO A 49 13.42 2.60 10.63
CA PRO A 49 12.20 2.67 11.42
C PRO A 49 11.02 3.32 10.68
N ILE A 50 11.28 4.37 9.88
CA ILE A 50 10.24 5.02 9.06
C ILE A 50 9.66 4.02 8.05
N HIS A 51 10.52 3.35 7.30
CA HIS A 51 10.11 2.33 6.34
C HIS A 51 9.36 1.19 7.03
N GLY A 52 9.87 0.67 8.15
CA GLY A 52 9.21 -0.38 8.93
C GLY A 52 7.79 0.01 9.40
N GLY A 53 7.60 1.25 9.87
CA GLY A 53 6.28 1.76 10.25
C GLY A 53 5.31 1.83 9.07
N ILE A 54 5.79 2.34 7.93
CA ILE A 54 4.98 2.43 6.71
C ILE A 54 4.67 1.04 6.14
N PHE A 55 5.61 0.10 6.20
CA PHE A 55 5.43 -1.29 5.81
C PHE A 55 4.30 -1.94 6.60
N ILE A 56 4.29 -1.79 7.93
CA ILE A 56 3.19 -2.32 8.76
C ILE A 56 1.86 -1.64 8.41
N ALA A 57 1.85 -0.32 8.21
CA ALA A 57 0.64 0.39 7.77
C ALA A 57 0.13 -0.15 6.42
N TYR A 58 1.02 -0.48 5.48
CA TYR A 58 0.68 -1.07 4.18
C TYR A 58 0.02 -2.45 4.33
N LEU A 59 0.54 -3.30 5.21
CA LEU A 59 -0.07 -4.61 5.47
C LEU A 59 -1.47 -4.47 6.08
N LEU A 60 -1.64 -3.57 7.06
CA LEU A 60 -2.93 -3.32 7.71
C LEU A 60 -3.96 -2.76 6.73
N VAL A 61 -3.61 -1.77 5.91
CA VAL A 61 -4.54 -1.21 4.92
C VAL A 61 -4.85 -2.21 3.80
N SER A 62 -3.92 -3.10 3.44
CA SER A 62 -4.16 -4.19 2.49
C SER A 62 -5.18 -5.20 3.02
N LEU A 63 -5.16 -5.51 4.31
CA LEU A 63 -6.19 -6.34 4.95
C LEU A 63 -7.55 -5.64 4.98
N THR A 64 -7.58 -4.34 5.27
CA THR A 64 -8.81 -3.55 5.19
C THR A 64 -9.35 -3.49 3.76
N ALA A 65 -8.48 -3.30 2.76
CA ALA A 65 -8.83 -3.32 1.34
C ALA A 65 -9.37 -4.67 0.90
N ARG A 66 -8.79 -5.79 1.39
CA ARG A 66 -9.32 -7.12 1.14
C ARG A 66 -10.77 -7.24 1.58
N ASN A 67 -11.08 -6.78 2.78
CA ASN A 67 -12.44 -6.85 3.33
C ASN A 67 -13.39 -5.89 2.61
N ALA A 68 -12.94 -4.68 2.26
CA ALA A 68 -13.76 -3.65 1.61
C ALA A 68 -14.05 -3.94 0.13
N PHE A 69 -13.10 -4.54 -0.60
CA PHE A 69 -13.20 -4.80 -2.04
C PHE A 69 -13.37 -6.29 -2.39
N GLY A 70 -13.49 -7.16 -1.39
CA GLY A 70 -13.71 -8.59 -1.60
C GLY A 70 -12.54 -9.30 -2.27
N TRP A 71 -11.30 -8.92 -1.97
CA TRP A 71 -10.13 -9.52 -2.60
C TRP A 71 -10.01 -11.01 -2.30
N SER A 72 -9.65 -11.77 -3.33
CA SER A 72 -9.23 -13.16 -3.16
C SER A 72 -7.96 -13.26 -2.31
N TRP A 73 -7.72 -14.45 -1.74
CA TRP A 73 -6.48 -14.74 -1.05
C TRP A 73 -5.24 -14.51 -1.94
N LYS A 74 -5.34 -14.84 -3.23
CA LYS A 74 -4.26 -14.61 -4.22
C LYS A 74 -3.92 -13.13 -4.35
N THR A 75 -4.94 -12.26 -4.46
CA THR A 75 -4.74 -10.81 -4.57
C THR A 75 -4.10 -10.24 -3.31
N THR A 76 -4.53 -10.72 -2.14
CA THR A 76 -3.95 -10.30 -0.84
C THR A 76 -2.49 -10.73 -0.75
N LEU A 77 -2.17 -11.96 -1.16
CA LEU A 77 -0.80 -12.46 -1.17
C LEU A 77 0.08 -11.67 -2.14
N LEU A 78 -0.44 -11.30 -3.31
CA LEU A 78 0.26 -10.44 -4.26
C LEU A 78 0.52 -9.04 -3.70
N ALA A 79 -0.43 -8.46 -2.95
CA ALA A 79 -0.24 -7.18 -2.28
C ALA A 79 0.91 -7.28 -1.26
N PHE A 80 0.92 -8.31 -0.41
CA PHE A 80 2.00 -8.52 0.56
C PHE A 80 3.34 -8.82 -0.10
N ALA A 81 3.34 -9.60 -1.19
CA ALA A 81 4.55 -9.83 -1.96
C ALA A 81 5.08 -8.53 -2.57
N ALA A 82 4.21 -7.58 -2.92
CA ALA A 82 4.60 -6.29 -3.48
C ALA A 82 5.29 -5.35 -2.49
N SER A 83 5.25 -5.60 -1.17
CA SER A 83 6.00 -4.80 -0.19
C SER A 83 7.43 -5.31 0.06
N ILE A 84 7.83 -6.43 -0.55
CA ILE A 84 9.20 -6.96 -0.44
C ILE A 84 10.16 -6.30 -1.44
N PRO A 85 9.83 -6.18 -2.75
CA PRO A 85 10.66 -5.49 -3.70
C PRO A 85 10.45 -3.97 -3.62
N PRO A 86 11.51 -3.17 -3.82
CA PRO A 86 11.38 -1.72 -3.88
C PRO A 86 10.43 -1.30 -5.00
N PHE A 87 9.60 -0.30 -4.72
CA PHE A 87 8.62 0.32 -5.64
C PHE A 87 7.47 -0.60 -6.13
N ALA A 88 7.47 -1.88 -5.75
CA ALA A 88 6.45 -2.81 -6.23
C ALA A 88 5.05 -2.52 -5.66
N THR A 89 4.96 -1.91 -4.47
CA THR A 89 3.69 -1.41 -3.89
C THR A 89 3.01 -0.36 -4.76
N ALA A 90 3.76 0.57 -5.35
CA ALA A 90 3.24 1.58 -6.28
C ALA A 90 2.79 0.94 -7.61
N ILE A 91 3.56 -0.02 -8.14
CA ILE A 91 3.16 -0.76 -9.34
C ILE A 91 1.88 -1.57 -9.08
N PHE A 92 1.82 -2.26 -7.94
CA PHE A 92 0.64 -3.03 -7.53
C PHE A 92 -0.58 -2.12 -7.40
N GLU A 93 -0.44 -0.94 -6.79
CA GLU A 93 -1.52 0.04 -6.68
C GLU A 93 -2.09 0.43 -8.05
N VAL A 94 -1.23 0.82 -9.00
CA VAL A 94 -1.66 1.20 -10.35
C VAL A 94 -2.34 0.03 -11.06
N VAL A 95 -1.78 -1.18 -10.95
CA VAL A 95 -2.35 -2.38 -11.57
C VAL A 95 -3.68 -2.75 -10.93
N ALA A 96 -3.80 -2.64 -9.61
CA ALA A 96 -5.03 -2.94 -8.89
C ALA A 96 -6.15 -1.95 -9.25
N ASP A 97 -5.84 -0.66 -9.36
CA ASP A 97 -6.79 0.36 -9.78
C ASP A 97 -7.27 0.11 -11.23
N ARG A 98 -6.34 -0.18 -12.14
CA ARG A 98 -6.64 -0.50 -13.55
C ARG A 98 -7.49 -1.76 -13.72
N LYS A 99 -7.33 -2.75 -12.83
CA LYS A 99 -8.12 -3.99 -12.82
C LYS A 99 -9.46 -3.84 -12.09
N GLY A 100 -9.81 -2.64 -11.60
CA GLY A 100 -11.01 -2.40 -10.83
C GLY A 100 -11.01 -3.06 -9.45
N LEU A 101 -9.84 -3.51 -8.96
CA LEU A 101 -9.71 -4.17 -7.66
C LEU A 101 -9.88 -3.18 -6.49
N LEU A 102 -9.82 -1.87 -6.74
CA LEU A 102 -10.05 -0.83 -5.73
C LEU A 102 -11.49 -0.28 -5.75
N GLY A 103 -12.44 -1.03 -6.34
CA GLY A 103 -13.84 -0.65 -6.44
C GLY A 103 -14.78 -1.57 -5.64
N VAL A 104 -15.96 -1.04 -5.27
CA VAL A 104 -17.05 -1.86 -4.70
C VAL A 104 -17.64 -2.72 -5.82
N ALA A 105 -17.79 -4.03 -5.57
CA ALA A 105 -18.46 -4.91 -6.53
C ALA A 105 -19.88 -4.38 -6.85
N PRO A 106 -20.35 -4.42 -8.11
CA PRO A 106 -21.62 -3.82 -8.52
C PRO A 106 -22.89 -4.32 -7.81
N ALA A 107 -22.80 -5.32 -6.92
CA ALA A 107 -23.94 -5.91 -6.24
C ALA A 107 -24.59 -5.01 -5.16
N ALA A 108 -23.99 -3.86 -4.80
CA ALA A 108 -24.53 -2.96 -3.78
C ALA A 108 -25.34 -1.76 -4.35
N VAL A 109 -25.46 -1.62 -5.67
CA VAL A 109 -26.44 -0.71 -6.26
C VAL A 109 -27.77 -1.44 -6.29
N VAL A 110 -28.49 -1.43 -5.16
CA VAL A 110 -29.91 -1.80 -5.13
C VAL A 110 -30.60 -0.82 -6.09
N PRO A 111 -31.24 -1.29 -7.19
CA PRO A 111 -32.02 -0.40 -8.02
C PRO A 111 -33.10 0.22 -7.15
N GLU A 112 -33.15 1.56 -7.16
CA GLU A 112 -34.23 2.34 -6.56
C GLU A 112 -35.57 1.73 -7.01
N PRO A 113 -36.52 1.43 -6.11
CA PRO A 113 -37.81 0.92 -6.52
C PRO A 113 -38.46 1.99 -7.39
N ALA A 114 -38.54 1.72 -8.69
CA ALA A 114 -39.35 2.51 -9.61
C ALA A 114 -40.78 2.50 -9.06
N GLY A 115 -41.23 3.68 -8.62
CA GLY A 115 -42.60 3.92 -8.18
C GLY A 115 -43.61 3.77 -9.29
#